data_AF-A0A2S6B3P4-F1
#
_entry.id   AF-A0A2S6B3P4-F1
#
_cell.length_a   1.000
_cell.length_b   1.000
_cell.length_c   1.000
_cell.angle_alpha   90.00
_cell.angle_beta   90.00
_cell.angle_gamma   90.00
#
_symmetry.space_group_name_H-M   'P 1'
#
loop_
_entity.id
_entity.type
_entity.pdbx_description
1 polymer ?
#
loop_
_entity_poly.entity_id
_entity_poly.type
_entity_poly.pdbx_seq_one_letter_code
_entity_poly.pdbx_strand_id
1 'polypeptide(L)'
;MRWMLLVALLCPVAVLAADGGSGSSSTACPDLVRGAPEYPDDMRKAHLEASVILDLRVDGCGRVLDAGIAQTSGHASFDAAALAASRGWVLGKDVAAGGGNLRVPLDFRLPRLASYPHVGNDDWPATHRRVRYLPDNLYGYTTPEQVLERYDLRPQAALTPPYPYVRNMLLRQQGDDPVEYWLFMYMEGKARVAARYRLVTENGEPMVRVAFLCEGPRRQCAQDRRLVMKGLPFAKAK
;
A
#
# COMPACT_ATOMS: atom_id res chain seq x y z
N MET A 1 2.59 -39.13 89.42
CA MET A 1 2.48 -37.89 88.63
C MET A 1 3.54 -37.92 87.55
N ARG A 2 3.12 -38.14 86.30
CA ARG A 2 3.96 -38.18 85.09
C ARG A 2 4.24 -36.73 84.67
N TRP A 3 5.51 -36.37 84.47
CA TRP A 3 5.87 -35.21 83.66
C TRP A 3 6.81 -35.70 82.54
N MET A 4 6.30 -35.64 81.31
CA MET A 4 7.07 -35.76 80.08
C MET A 4 7.92 -34.50 79.91
N LEU A 5 9.15 -34.63 79.42
CA LEU A 5 9.77 -33.66 78.52
C LEU A 5 10.85 -34.35 77.69
N LEU A 6 10.56 -34.44 76.39
CA LEU A 6 11.42 -34.89 75.31
C LEU A 6 12.60 -33.91 75.12
N VAL A 7 13.80 -34.44 74.91
CA VAL A 7 14.96 -33.67 74.41
C VAL A 7 15.26 -34.12 72.99
N ALA A 8 15.35 -33.12 72.11
CA ALA A 8 15.36 -33.19 70.66
C ALA A 8 16.66 -33.77 70.07
N LEU A 9 16.50 -34.62 69.05
CA LEU A 9 17.57 -35.04 68.14
C LEU A 9 17.88 -33.90 67.15
N LEU A 10 19.15 -33.47 67.10
CA LEU A 10 19.71 -32.61 66.05
C LEU A 10 20.20 -33.49 64.88
N CYS A 11 19.56 -33.36 63.70
CA CYS A 11 20.08 -33.82 62.41
C CYS A 11 20.77 -32.65 61.69
N PRO A 12 22.02 -32.78 61.21
CA PRO A 12 22.61 -31.80 60.30
C PRO A 12 22.10 -32.08 58.88
N VAL A 13 21.32 -31.17 58.32
CA VAL A 13 20.93 -31.21 56.90
C VAL A 13 22.06 -30.58 56.09
N ALA A 14 22.72 -31.38 55.24
CA ALA A 14 23.67 -30.90 54.25
C ALA A 14 22.91 -30.16 53.15
N VAL A 15 23.20 -28.87 52.96
CA VAL A 15 22.67 -28.07 51.85
C VAL A 15 23.52 -28.35 50.61
N LEU A 16 22.93 -29.08 49.65
CA LEU A 16 23.43 -29.17 48.28
C LEU A 16 23.06 -27.86 47.57
N ALA A 17 24.06 -27.00 47.33
CA ALA A 17 23.92 -25.88 46.41
C ALA A 17 23.80 -26.46 44.99
N ALA A 18 22.60 -26.42 44.44
CA ALA A 18 22.39 -26.55 43.01
C ALA A 18 22.87 -25.24 42.36
N ASP A 19 24.03 -25.27 41.69
CA ASP A 19 24.41 -24.24 40.73
C ASP A 19 23.40 -24.32 39.57
N GLY A 20 22.34 -23.54 39.69
CA GLY A 20 21.48 -23.21 38.58
C GLY A 20 22.32 -22.52 37.53
N GLY A 21 22.57 -23.22 36.43
CA GLY A 21 23.21 -22.65 35.25
C GLY A 21 22.51 -21.35 34.89
N SER A 22 23.24 -20.25 35.04
CA SER A 22 22.88 -18.94 34.50
C SER A 22 22.87 -19.05 32.98
N GLY A 23 21.71 -19.42 32.43
CA GLY A 23 21.34 -19.11 31.06
C GLY A 23 21.32 -17.60 30.92
N SER A 24 22.44 -17.05 30.45
CA SER A 24 22.53 -15.69 29.96
C SER A 24 21.63 -15.55 28.73
N SER A 25 20.36 -15.24 28.94
CA SER A 25 19.57 -14.56 27.92
C SER A 25 19.89 -13.08 28.07
N SER A 26 20.69 -12.54 27.16
CA SER A 26 20.80 -11.10 26.98
C SER A 26 19.42 -10.53 26.67
N THR A 27 18.73 -10.04 27.69
CA THR A 27 17.42 -9.37 27.59
C THR A 27 17.59 -7.99 26.96
N ALA A 28 18.02 -7.94 25.71
CA ALA A 28 17.95 -6.73 24.90
C ALA A 28 16.49 -6.56 24.41
N CYS A 29 15.99 -5.33 24.43
CA CYS A 29 14.67 -5.04 23.88
C CYS A 29 14.62 -5.44 22.38
N PRO A 30 13.48 -5.94 21.89
CA PRO A 30 13.31 -6.28 20.48
C PRO A 30 13.47 -5.05 19.58
N ASP A 31 13.78 -5.30 18.31
CA ASP A 31 13.85 -4.26 17.29
C ASP A 31 12.51 -3.56 17.10
N LEU A 32 12.56 -2.31 16.64
CA LEU A 32 11.37 -1.52 16.31
C LEU A 32 10.61 -2.18 15.16
N VAL A 33 9.34 -2.50 15.42
CA VAL A 33 8.42 -3.09 14.44
C VAL A 33 7.16 -2.25 14.46
N ARG A 34 6.98 -1.40 13.45
CA ARG A 34 5.80 -0.56 13.29
C ARG A 34 5.31 -0.62 11.84
N GLY A 35 4.48 -1.62 11.55
CA GLY A 35 3.83 -1.75 10.25
C GLY A 35 2.79 -0.65 10.03
N ALA A 36 2.69 -0.14 8.80
CA ALA A 36 1.59 0.74 8.42
C ALA A 36 0.26 -0.04 8.43
N PRO A 37 -0.88 0.60 8.78
CA PRO A 37 -2.17 -0.05 8.71
C PRO A 37 -2.57 -0.33 7.27
N GLU A 38 -3.25 -1.45 7.07
CA GLU A 38 -3.88 -1.74 5.80
C GLU A 38 -5.06 -0.78 5.57
N TYR A 39 -5.14 -0.23 4.36
CA TYR A 39 -6.19 0.72 4.01
C TYR A 39 -7.48 -0.02 3.64
N PRO A 40 -8.60 0.17 4.35
CA PRO A 40 -9.84 -0.55 4.06
C PRO A 40 -10.36 -0.32 2.63
N ASP A 41 -10.74 -1.40 1.93
CA ASP A 41 -11.15 -1.32 0.52
C ASP A 41 -12.41 -0.51 0.28
N ASP A 42 -13.38 -0.60 1.20
CA ASP A 42 -14.62 0.18 1.18
C ASP A 42 -14.33 1.68 1.29
N MET A 43 -13.41 2.06 2.19
CA MET A 43 -12.97 3.44 2.35
C MET A 43 -12.15 3.93 1.15
N ARG A 44 -11.30 3.06 0.59
CA ARG A 44 -10.50 3.36 -0.61
C ARG A 44 -11.40 3.66 -1.81
N LYS A 45 -12.42 2.83 -2.04
CA LYS A 45 -13.42 3.02 -3.10
C LYS A 45 -14.24 4.29 -2.89
N ALA A 46 -14.57 4.61 -1.64
CA ALA A 46 -15.29 5.83 -1.28
C ALA A 46 -14.42 7.10 -1.28
N HIS A 47 -13.11 6.99 -1.49
CA HIS A 47 -12.14 8.10 -1.45
C HIS A 47 -12.17 8.91 -0.14
N LEU A 48 -12.45 8.24 0.98
CA LEU A 48 -12.52 8.88 2.30
C LEU A 48 -11.17 8.80 2.98
N GLU A 49 -10.73 9.85 3.66
CA GLU A 49 -9.53 9.85 4.49
C GLU A 49 -9.91 10.11 5.94
N ALA A 50 -9.12 9.62 6.90
CA ALA A 50 -9.37 9.90 8.30
C ALA A 50 -8.12 9.80 9.16
N SER A 51 -8.25 10.25 10.41
CA SER A 51 -7.25 10.05 11.45
C SER A 51 -7.89 9.30 12.62
N VAL A 52 -7.17 8.31 13.14
CA VAL A 52 -7.55 7.54 14.33
C VAL A 52 -6.49 7.81 15.39
N ILE A 53 -6.90 8.06 16.63
CA ILE A 53 -5.96 8.12 17.75
C ILE A 53 -6.11 6.83 18.55
N LEU A 54 -5.04 6.04 18.60
CA LEU A 54 -4.95 4.84 19.42
C LEU A 54 -4.50 5.21 20.84
N ASP A 55 -5.07 4.54 21.84
CA ASP A 55 -4.52 4.45 23.20
C ASP A 55 -3.82 3.10 23.34
N LEU A 56 -2.50 3.10 23.44
CA LEU A 56 -1.69 1.90 23.50
C LEU A 56 -1.09 1.74 24.88
N ARG A 57 -1.19 0.53 25.44
CA ARG A 57 -0.44 0.17 26.64
C ARG A 57 0.81 -0.59 26.23
N VAL A 58 1.98 -0.14 26.68
CA VAL A 58 3.28 -0.73 26.31
C VAL A 58 4.10 -1.16 27.52
N ASP A 59 4.97 -2.15 27.32
CA ASP A 59 5.99 -2.54 28.31
C ASP A 59 7.22 -1.61 28.28
N GLY A 60 8.17 -1.84 29.20
CA GLY A 60 9.42 -1.06 29.28
C GLY A 60 10.36 -1.19 28.07
N CYS A 61 10.06 -2.10 27.13
CA CYS A 61 10.74 -2.23 25.85
C CYS A 61 9.95 -1.64 24.68
N GLY A 62 8.74 -1.10 24.92
CA GLY A 62 7.87 -0.52 23.91
C GLY A 62 7.05 -1.54 23.13
N ARG A 63 6.92 -2.79 23.60
CA ARG A 63 5.99 -3.76 22.99
C ARG A 63 4.56 -3.37 23.34
N VAL A 64 3.67 -3.35 22.36
CA VAL A 64 2.24 -3.11 22.58
C VAL A 64 1.62 -4.33 23.27
N LEU A 65 1.13 -4.12 24.49
CA LEU A 65 0.43 -5.10 25.31
C LEU A 65 -1.08 -5.06 25.06
N ASP A 66 -1.61 -3.87 24.77
CA ASP A 66 -3.03 -3.63 24.55
C ASP A 66 -3.24 -2.35 23.73
N ALA A 67 -4.36 -2.29 23.03
CA ALA A 67 -4.70 -1.20 22.14
C ALA A 67 -6.21 -0.91 22.18
N GLY A 68 -6.54 0.36 22.42
CA GLY A 68 -7.90 0.90 22.35
C GLY A 68 -7.98 2.10 21.40
N ILE A 69 -9.19 2.54 21.12
CA ILE A 69 -9.46 3.77 20.38
C ILE A 69 -9.62 4.91 21.39
N ALA A 70 -8.69 5.87 21.37
CA ALA A 70 -8.82 7.12 22.12
C ALA A 70 -9.76 8.11 21.40
N GLN A 71 -9.65 8.15 20.07
CA GLN A 71 -10.50 8.98 19.20
C GLN A 71 -10.79 8.23 17.90
N THR A 72 -12.07 8.06 17.61
CA THR A 72 -12.57 7.45 16.37
C THR A 72 -12.34 8.36 15.17
N SER A 73 -12.15 7.73 14.02
CA SER A 73 -12.19 8.37 12.70
C SER A 73 -13.59 8.81 12.27
N GLY A 74 -14.64 8.32 12.94
CA GLY A 74 -16.03 8.38 12.46
C GLY A 74 -16.41 7.24 11.51
N HIS A 75 -15.48 6.34 11.16
CA HIS A 75 -15.70 5.19 10.30
C HIS A 75 -15.17 3.90 10.94
N ALA A 76 -16.07 2.94 11.18
CA ALA A 76 -15.71 1.67 11.83
C ALA A 76 -14.59 0.90 11.11
N SER A 77 -14.54 0.96 9.78
CA SER A 77 -13.51 0.29 8.97
C SER A 77 -12.11 0.83 9.25
N PHE A 78 -11.94 2.15 9.40
CA PHE A 78 -10.64 2.75 9.74
C PHE A 78 -10.22 2.44 11.17
N ASP A 79 -11.16 2.48 12.12
CA ASP A 79 -10.89 2.16 13.52
C ASP A 79 -10.46 0.68 13.67
N ALA A 80 -11.15 -0.23 12.97
CA ALA A 80 -10.80 -1.66 12.96
C ALA A 80 -9.41 -1.91 12.34
N ALA A 81 -9.09 -1.25 11.23
CA ALA A 81 -7.79 -1.36 10.60
C ALA A 81 -6.66 -0.82 11.50
N ALA A 82 -6.90 0.28 12.22
CA ALA A 82 -5.94 0.85 13.16
C ALA A 82 -5.63 -0.12 14.31
N LEU A 83 -6.66 -0.74 14.90
CA LEU A 83 -6.50 -1.74 15.95
C LEU A 83 -5.85 -3.03 15.46
N ALA A 84 -6.15 -3.46 14.23
CA ALA A 84 -5.52 -4.63 13.64
C ALA A 84 -4.03 -4.39 13.42
N ALA A 85 -3.66 -3.21 12.91
CA ALA A 85 -2.28 -2.84 12.64
C ALA A 85 -1.42 -2.76 13.91
N SER A 86 -1.98 -2.27 15.02
CA SER A 86 -1.25 -2.11 16.28
C SER A 86 -0.87 -3.44 16.95
N ARG A 87 -1.47 -4.55 16.53
CA ARG A 87 -1.14 -5.89 17.04
C ARG A 87 0.30 -6.25 16.69
N GLY A 88 1.10 -6.50 17.72
CA GLY A 88 2.50 -6.90 17.56
C GLY A 88 3.47 -5.75 17.29
N TRP A 89 3.03 -4.49 17.42
CA TRP A 89 3.94 -3.36 17.34
C TRP A 89 4.97 -3.35 18.47
N VAL A 90 6.16 -2.88 18.13
CA VAL A 90 7.24 -2.51 19.04
C VAL A 90 7.66 -1.08 18.68
N LEU A 91 7.36 -0.13 19.56
CA LEU A 91 7.63 1.30 19.35
C LEU A 91 9.07 1.71 19.73
N GLY A 92 9.84 0.78 20.30
CA GLY A 92 11.19 1.01 20.79
C GLY A 92 11.22 1.57 22.22
N LYS A 93 12.31 1.28 22.94
CA LYS A 93 12.49 1.64 24.36
C LYS A 93 12.43 3.14 24.63
N ASP A 94 12.84 3.97 23.66
CA ASP A 94 12.96 5.42 23.84
C ASP A 94 11.58 6.10 23.86
N VAL A 95 10.59 5.50 23.18
CA VAL A 95 9.19 5.97 23.15
C VAL A 95 8.43 5.56 24.41
N ALA A 96 8.86 4.46 25.04
CA ALA A 96 8.16 3.80 26.13
C ALA A 96 8.96 3.84 27.44
N ALA A 97 9.74 4.91 27.71
CA ALA A 97 10.62 4.97 28.87
C ALA A 97 9.87 4.67 30.19
N GLY A 98 10.00 3.42 30.67
CA GLY A 98 9.32 2.90 31.87
C GLY A 98 8.00 2.13 31.64
N GLY A 99 7.55 1.97 30.40
CA GLY A 99 6.23 1.45 30.05
C GLY A 99 5.11 2.47 30.32
N GLY A 100 3.88 2.15 29.92
CA GLY A 100 2.72 3.00 30.21
C GLY A 100 1.76 3.16 29.03
N ASN A 101 0.89 4.16 29.12
CA ASN A 101 -0.10 4.46 28.10
C ASN A 101 0.42 5.55 27.15
N LEU A 102 0.25 5.31 25.85
CA LEU A 102 0.71 6.18 24.77
C LEU A 102 -0.44 6.47 23.82
N ARG A 103 -0.60 7.73 23.45
CA ARG A 103 -1.51 8.11 22.37
C ARG A 103 -0.78 8.18 21.05
N VAL A 104 -1.17 7.35 20.10
CA VAL A 104 -0.53 7.27 18.79
C VAL A 104 -1.53 7.67 17.70
N PRO A 105 -1.33 8.82 17.03
CA PRO A 105 -2.13 9.16 15.87
C PRO A 105 -1.76 8.26 14.69
N LEU A 106 -2.78 7.86 13.93
CA LEU A 106 -2.68 7.03 12.76
C LEU A 106 -3.53 7.64 11.64
N ASP A 107 -2.85 8.16 10.62
CA ASP A 107 -3.51 8.83 9.50
C ASP A 107 -3.70 7.88 8.31
N PHE A 108 -4.95 7.73 7.89
CA PHE A 108 -5.32 7.06 6.66
C PHE A 108 -5.43 8.10 5.55
N ARG A 109 -4.30 8.32 4.87
CA ARG A 109 -4.22 9.16 3.68
C ARG A 109 -4.21 8.30 2.45
N LEU A 110 -5.00 8.67 1.45
CA LEU A 110 -4.76 8.15 0.12
C LEU A 110 -3.45 8.75 -0.38
N PRO A 111 -2.71 8.03 -1.23
CA PRO A 111 -1.62 8.63 -1.98
C PRO A 111 -2.18 9.88 -2.67
N ARG A 112 -1.72 11.05 -2.25
CA ARG A 112 -1.95 12.26 -3.03
C ARG A 112 -1.18 12.06 -4.31
N LEU A 113 -1.89 11.67 -5.35
CA LEU A 113 -1.35 11.63 -6.70
C LEU A 113 -0.75 13.01 -6.92
N ALA A 114 0.56 13.07 -7.15
CA ALA A 114 1.14 14.27 -7.72
C ALA A 114 0.42 14.46 -9.07
N SER A 115 -0.52 15.40 -9.08
CA SER A 115 -1.18 15.82 -10.31
C SER A 115 -0.14 16.65 -11.05
N TYR A 116 0.60 16.01 -11.95
CA TYR A 116 1.54 16.73 -12.79
C TYR A 116 0.73 17.51 -13.84
N PRO A 117 0.88 18.84 -13.91
CA PRO A 117 0.31 19.60 -15.00
C PRO A 117 1.02 19.17 -16.29
N HIS A 118 0.29 18.42 -17.12
CA HIS A 118 0.67 17.99 -18.46
C HIS A 118 1.75 16.91 -18.56
N VAL A 119 1.57 15.96 -19.49
CA VAL A 119 2.68 15.17 -20.04
C VAL A 119 3.52 16.13 -20.88
N GLY A 120 4.44 16.82 -20.21
CA GLY A 120 5.41 17.71 -20.85
C GLY A 120 6.38 16.93 -21.73
N ASN A 121 7.31 17.65 -22.33
CA ASN A 121 8.28 17.05 -23.25
C ASN A 121 9.22 16.04 -22.56
N ASP A 122 9.36 16.13 -21.25
CA ASP A 122 10.37 15.38 -20.49
C ASP A 122 9.91 13.96 -20.15
N ASP A 123 8.59 13.76 -20.04
CA ASP A 123 8.00 12.48 -19.61
C ASP A 123 7.72 11.52 -20.76
N TRP A 124 7.47 12.02 -21.97
CA TRP A 124 7.34 11.19 -23.17
C TRP A 124 8.53 11.45 -24.11
N PRO A 125 9.45 10.47 -24.28
CA PRO A 125 10.70 10.69 -24.99
C PRO A 125 10.44 11.12 -26.43
N ALA A 126 11.21 12.11 -26.90
CA ALA A 126 11.08 12.67 -28.23
C ALA A 126 11.19 11.61 -29.34
N THR A 127 12.01 10.56 -29.11
CA THR A 127 12.17 9.41 -30.02
C THR A 127 10.86 8.65 -30.27
N HIS A 128 9.90 8.71 -29.34
CA HIS A 128 8.62 7.99 -29.43
C HIS A 128 7.45 8.91 -29.80
N ARG A 129 7.71 10.11 -30.33
CA ARG A 129 6.66 11.00 -30.85
C ARG A 129 6.49 10.80 -32.34
N ARG A 130 5.24 10.82 -32.82
CA ARG A 130 4.90 10.64 -34.24
C ARG A 130 5.50 9.35 -34.82
N VAL A 131 5.46 8.29 -34.02
CA VAL A 131 5.92 6.95 -34.38
C VAL A 131 4.75 6.05 -34.76
N ARG A 132 5.07 4.83 -35.21
CA ARG A 132 4.05 3.83 -35.50
C ARG A 132 3.47 3.26 -34.20
N TYR A 133 2.14 3.20 -34.16
CA TYR A 133 1.38 2.60 -33.07
C TYR A 133 0.93 1.23 -33.54
N LEU A 134 1.36 0.17 -32.85
CA LEU A 134 1.07 -1.20 -33.21
C LEU A 134 0.18 -1.84 -32.14
N PRO A 135 -0.81 -2.65 -32.53
CA PRO A 135 -1.63 -3.37 -31.57
C PRO A 135 -0.77 -4.31 -30.73
N ASP A 136 -1.17 -4.45 -29.48
CA ASP A 136 -0.62 -5.37 -28.48
C ASP A 136 -1.78 -5.98 -27.68
N ASN A 137 -1.50 -7.04 -26.93
CA ASN A 137 -2.49 -7.79 -26.17
C ASN A 137 -2.31 -7.58 -24.66
N LEU A 138 -3.42 -7.44 -23.94
CA LEU A 138 -3.45 -7.49 -22.47
C LEU A 138 -3.83 -8.90 -22.03
N TYR A 139 -2.82 -9.73 -21.78
CA TYR A 139 -3.03 -11.06 -21.23
C TYR A 139 -3.40 -10.98 -19.74
N GLY A 140 -4.29 -11.87 -19.29
CA GLY A 140 -4.66 -11.97 -17.87
C GLY A 140 -5.74 -10.99 -17.40
N TYR A 141 -6.28 -10.14 -18.27
CA TYR A 141 -7.32 -9.17 -17.95
C TYR A 141 -8.52 -9.35 -18.88
N THR A 142 -9.73 -9.28 -18.32
CA THR A 142 -10.98 -9.34 -19.11
C THR A 142 -11.76 -8.05 -19.07
N THR A 143 -11.59 -7.23 -18.03
CA THR A 143 -12.24 -5.91 -17.89
C THR A 143 -11.23 -4.82 -17.52
N PRO A 144 -11.51 -3.54 -17.83
CA PRO A 144 -10.71 -2.41 -17.35
C PRO A 144 -10.64 -2.34 -15.82
N GLU A 145 -11.73 -2.66 -15.13
CA GLU A 145 -11.79 -2.65 -13.66
C GLU A 145 -10.81 -3.68 -13.06
N GLN A 146 -10.70 -4.88 -13.65
CA GLN A 146 -9.72 -5.88 -13.22
C GLN A 146 -8.27 -5.40 -13.33
N VAL A 147 -7.97 -4.51 -14.28
CA VAL A 147 -6.64 -3.90 -14.37
C VAL A 147 -6.39 -3.01 -13.16
N LEU A 148 -7.40 -2.21 -12.75
CA LEU A 148 -7.32 -1.35 -11.57
C LEU A 148 -7.30 -2.13 -10.24
N GLU A 149 -7.95 -3.29 -10.18
CA GLU A 149 -8.02 -4.13 -8.97
C GLU A 149 -6.76 -4.97 -8.75
N ARG A 150 -6.20 -5.54 -9.83
CA ARG A 150 -5.06 -6.47 -9.74
C ARG A 150 -3.73 -5.75 -9.67
N TYR A 151 -3.61 -4.63 -10.36
CA TYR A 151 -2.44 -3.79 -10.17
C TYR A 151 -2.70 -2.85 -9.00
N ASP A 152 -1.87 -2.97 -7.96
CA ASP A 152 -1.51 -1.82 -7.13
C ASP A 152 -0.78 -0.85 -8.06
N LEU A 153 -1.53 -0.23 -8.99
CA LEU A 153 -1.08 0.93 -9.72
C LEU A 153 -0.75 1.89 -8.60
N ARG A 154 0.54 1.97 -8.29
CA ARG A 154 1.16 3.06 -7.54
C ARG A 154 1.49 4.08 -8.61
N PRO A 155 0.49 4.82 -9.12
CA PRO A 155 0.76 5.85 -10.10
C PRO A 155 1.80 6.78 -9.50
N GLN A 156 2.91 6.93 -10.20
CA GLN A 156 3.89 7.94 -9.84
C GLN A 156 3.30 9.33 -10.03
N ALA A 157 2.43 9.42 -11.03
CA ALA A 157 1.77 10.63 -11.45
C ALA A 157 0.40 10.27 -12.03
N ALA A 158 -0.62 11.03 -11.62
CA ALA A 158 -1.81 11.21 -12.42
C ALA A 158 -1.55 12.38 -13.37
N LEU A 159 -1.66 12.11 -14.66
CA LEU A 159 -1.40 13.05 -15.73
C LEU A 159 -2.75 13.56 -16.23
N THR A 160 -2.99 14.87 -16.14
CA THR A 160 -4.21 15.47 -16.68
C THR A 160 -4.20 15.37 -18.20
N PRO A 161 -5.10 14.60 -18.81
CA PRO A 161 -5.18 14.51 -20.26
C PRO A 161 -5.86 15.78 -20.81
N PRO A 162 -5.54 16.21 -22.04
CA PRO A 162 -6.00 17.49 -22.58
C PRO A 162 -7.45 17.44 -23.12
N TYR A 163 -8.29 16.53 -22.61
CA TYR A 163 -9.67 16.34 -23.06
C TYR A 163 -10.65 16.88 -21.99
N PRO A 164 -11.25 18.06 -22.18
CA PRO A 164 -12.06 18.71 -21.15
C PRO A 164 -13.41 18.00 -20.85
N TYR A 165 -13.86 17.10 -21.73
CA TYR A 165 -15.20 16.48 -21.65
C TYR A 165 -15.20 15.01 -21.21
N VAL A 166 -14.04 14.42 -20.94
CA VAL A 166 -13.95 13.03 -20.51
C VAL A 166 -13.13 12.99 -19.23
N ARG A 167 -13.65 12.37 -18.17
CA ARG A 167 -12.87 12.06 -16.97
C ARG A 167 -11.90 10.94 -17.34
N ASN A 168 -10.80 11.33 -17.94
CA ASN A 168 -9.72 10.44 -18.34
C ASN A 168 -8.64 10.52 -17.27
N MET A 169 -8.10 9.37 -16.90
CA MET A 169 -6.94 9.28 -16.03
C MET A 169 -5.81 8.67 -16.84
N LEU A 170 -4.78 9.46 -17.14
CA LEU A 170 -3.54 8.93 -17.68
C LEU A 170 -2.58 8.72 -16.50
N LEU A 171 -2.09 7.51 -16.33
CA LEU A 171 -1.17 7.13 -15.27
C LEU A 171 0.18 6.77 -15.88
N ARG A 172 1.26 7.25 -15.27
CA ARG A 172 2.60 6.73 -15.51
C ARG A 172 2.93 5.68 -14.46
N GLN A 173 3.33 4.50 -14.92
CA GLN A 173 3.80 3.42 -14.07
C GLN A 173 5.28 3.19 -14.32
N GLN A 174 6.09 3.21 -13.26
CA GLN A 174 7.45 2.69 -13.31
C GLN A 174 7.39 1.20 -13.00
N GLY A 175 7.63 0.38 -14.02
CA GLY A 175 8.01 -1.03 -13.85
C GLY A 175 9.54 -1.16 -13.90
N ASP A 176 10.04 -2.38 -13.75
CA ASP A 176 11.46 -2.74 -13.77
C ASP A 176 12.12 -2.66 -15.17
N ASP A 177 11.68 -1.73 -16.04
CA ASP A 177 11.94 -1.67 -17.49
C ASP A 177 11.05 -2.67 -18.29
N PRO A 178 10.18 -2.22 -19.23
CA PRO A 178 9.97 -0.85 -19.71
C PRO A 178 8.93 -0.04 -18.92
N VAL A 179 9.07 1.29 -19.00
CA VAL A 179 8.07 2.26 -18.52
C VAL A 179 6.76 2.08 -19.29
N GLU A 180 5.66 1.95 -18.55
CA GLU A 180 4.32 1.80 -19.11
C GLU A 180 3.47 3.03 -18.81
N TYR A 181 2.66 3.43 -19.78
CA TYR A 181 1.65 4.48 -19.61
C TYR A 181 0.28 3.86 -19.77
N TRP A 182 -0.62 4.19 -18.85
CA TRP A 182 -1.97 3.63 -18.81
C TRP A 182 -2.99 4.75 -18.96
N LEU A 183 -3.85 4.66 -19.95
CA LEU A 183 -5.01 5.53 -20.11
C LEU A 183 -6.27 4.79 -19.69
N PHE A 184 -6.96 5.33 -18.68
CA PHE A 184 -8.29 4.92 -18.28
C PHE A 184 -9.31 5.97 -18.70
N MET A 185 -10.38 5.54 -19.36
CA MET A 185 -11.51 6.41 -19.69
C MET A 185 -12.71 6.01 -18.84
N TYR A 186 -13.20 6.95 -18.04
CA TYR A 186 -14.34 6.74 -17.16
C TYR A 186 -15.62 7.22 -17.82
N MET A 187 -16.66 6.39 -17.74
CA MET A 187 -18.04 6.78 -18.08
C MET A 187 -18.95 6.29 -16.95
N GLU A 188 -19.89 7.14 -16.52
CA GLU A 188 -20.81 6.83 -15.41
C GLU A 188 -20.09 6.40 -14.10
N GLY A 189 -18.90 6.96 -13.86
CA GLY A 189 -18.11 6.66 -12.66
C GLY A 189 -17.34 5.33 -12.69
N LYS A 190 -17.40 4.56 -13.78
CA LYS A 190 -16.68 3.28 -13.94
C LYS A 190 -15.61 3.36 -15.02
N ALA A 191 -14.51 2.63 -14.86
CA ALA A 191 -13.52 2.50 -15.90
C ALA A 191 -14.08 1.64 -17.04
N ARG A 192 -14.32 2.24 -18.21
CA ARG A 192 -14.89 1.53 -19.37
C ARG A 192 -13.85 1.20 -20.40
N VAL A 193 -12.71 1.87 -20.39
CA VAL A 193 -11.57 1.56 -21.24
C VAL A 193 -10.29 1.58 -20.42
N ALA A 194 -9.42 0.61 -20.67
CA ALA A 194 -8.04 0.60 -20.26
C ALA A 194 -7.15 0.43 -21.49
N ALA A 195 -6.22 1.36 -21.70
CA ALA A 195 -5.24 1.28 -22.76
C ALA A 195 -3.82 1.39 -22.20
N ARG A 196 -2.97 0.44 -22.56
CA ARG A 196 -1.56 0.39 -22.17
C ARG A 196 -0.69 0.80 -23.34
N TYR A 197 0.16 1.79 -23.14
CA TYR A 197 1.18 2.22 -24.08
C TYR A 197 2.55 1.81 -23.56
N ARG A 198 3.23 0.96 -24.33
CA ARG A 198 4.58 0.50 -24.05
C ARG A 198 5.51 1.02 -25.13
N LEU A 199 6.50 1.80 -24.71
CA LEU A 199 7.50 2.37 -25.59
C LEU A 199 8.57 1.31 -25.83
N VAL A 200 8.81 0.97 -27.10
CA VAL A 200 9.78 -0.07 -27.47
C VAL A 200 10.60 0.37 -28.67
N THR A 201 11.82 -0.15 -28.75
CA THR A 201 12.67 -0.04 -29.93
C THR A 201 12.85 -1.42 -30.52
N GLU A 202 12.32 -1.65 -31.73
CA GLU A 202 12.51 -2.92 -32.45
C GLU A 202 13.29 -2.65 -33.73
N ASN A 203 14.37 -3.39 -33.96
CA ASN A 203 15.28 -3.22 -35.11
C ASN A 203 15.81 -1.77 -35.26
N GLY A 204 16.01 -1.07 -34.14
CA GLY A 204 16.47 0.32 -34.13
C GLY A 204 15.38 1.36 -34.44
N GLU A 205 14.13 0.94 -34.69
CA GLU A 205 13.02 1.85 -34.92
C GLU A 205 12.17 2.01 -33.65
N PRO A 206 11.96 3.24 -33.15
CA PRO A 206 11.07 3.47 -32.01
C PRO A 206 9.62 3.29 -32.42
N MET A 207 8.84 2.59 -31.59
CA MET A 207 7.43 2.35 -31.80
C MET A 207 6.67 2.25 -30.47
N VAL A 208 5.36 2.32 -30.56
CA VAL A 208 4.49 2.23 -29.38
C VAL A 208 3.57 1.02 -29.54
N ARG A 209 3.73 0.04 -28.64
CA ARG A 209 2.85 -1.12 -28.53
C ARG A 209 1.65 -0.72 -27.68
N VAL A 210 0.46 -0.83 -28.25
CA VAL A 210 -0.80 -0.38 -27.64
C VAL A 210 -1.73 -1.55 -27.41
N ALA A 211 -1.95 -1.85 -26.15
CA ALA A 211 -2.91 -2.86 -25.75
C ALA A 211 -4.20 -2.19 -25.25
N PHE A 212 -5.36 -2.80 -25.53
CA PHE A 212 -6.66 -2.14 -25.35
C PHE A 212 -7.72 -3.12 -24.83
N LEU A 213 -8.36 -2.74 -23.73
CA LEU A 213 -9.55 -3.37 -23.17
C LEU A 213 -10.68 -2.35 -23.11
N CYS A 214 -11.88 -2.78 -23.47
CA CYS A 214 -13.07 -1.96 -23.40
C CYS A 214 -14.26 -2.78 -22.99
N GLU A 215 -15.07 -2.20 -22.11
CA GLU A 215 -16.34 -2.74 -21.68
C GLU A 215 -17.46 -1.87 -22.25
N GLY A 216 -18.36 -2.46 -23.04
CA GLY A 216 -19.51 -1.76 -23.61
C GLY A 216 -19.90 -2.22 -25.01
N PRO A 217 -20.79 -1.48 -25.67
CA PRO A 217 -21.26 -1.82 -27.01
C PRO A 217 -20.11 -1.88 -28.01
N ARG A 218 -20.10 -2.93 -28.87
CA ARG A 218 -19.04 -3.15 -29.87
C ARG A 218 -18.71 -1.92 -30.71
N ARG A 219 -19.72 -1.17 -31.14
CA ARG A 219 -19.56 0.06 -31.94
C ARG A 219 -18.77 1.13 -31.19
N GLN A 220 -19.07 1.33 -29.91
CA GLN A 220 -18.39 2.32 -29.07
C GLN A 220 -16.95 1.89 -28.79
N CYS A 221 -16.73 0.63 -28.39
CA CYS A 221 -15.38 0.10 -28.19
C CYS A 221 -14.52 0.16 -29.47
N ALA A 222 -15.10 -0.02 -30.66
CA ALA A 222 -14.38 0.15 -31.91
C ALA A 222 -14.00 1.62 -32.18
N GLN A 223 -14.86 2.57 -31.81
CA GLN A 223 -14.58 4.00 -31.91
C GLN A 223 -13.48 4.42 -30.93
N ASP A 224 -13.57 3.97 -29.68
CA ASP A 224 -12.58 4.25 -28.64
C ASP A 224 -11.22 3.64 -28.99
N ARG A 225 -11.19 2.41 -29.52
CA ARG A 225 -9.96 1.80 -30.04
C ARG A 225 -9.33 2.65 -31.14
N ARG A 226 -10.11 3.15 -32.09
CA ARG A 226 -9.59 4.04 -33.14
C ARG A 226 -9.02 5.34 -32.57
N LEU A 227 -9.65 5.90 -31.54
CA LEU A 227 -9.17 7.11 -30.87
C LEU A 227 -7.82 6.85 -30.18
N VAL A 228 -7.73 5.78 -29.38
CA VAL A 228 -6.52 5.37 -28.67
C VAL A 228 -5.36 5.11 -29.64
N MET A 229 -5.64 4.45 -30.78
CA MET A 229 -4.63 4.14 -31.80
C MET A 229 -4.15 5.35 -32.61
N LYS A 230 -4.88 6.48 -32.62
CA LYS A 230 -4.36 7.75 -33.16
C LYS A 230 -3.25 8.36 -32.29
N GLY A 231 -3.03 7.78 -31.11
CA GLY A 231 -2.04 8.20 -30.15
C GLY A 231 -2.51 9.32 -29.24
N LEU A 232 -1.75 9.52 -28.17
CA LEU A 232 -2.02 10.57 -27.20
C LEU A 232 -1.82 11.95 -27.85
N PRO A 233 -2.56 13.00 -27.48
CA PRO A 233 -2.53 14.30 -28.16
C PRO A 233 -1.14 14.94 -28.33
N PHE A 234 -0.24 14.69 -27.39
CA PHE A 234 1.14 15.18 -27.38
C PHE A 234 2.14 14.26 -28.10
N ALA A 235 1.82 12.97 -28.26
CA ALA A 235 2.67 11.99 -28.91
C ALA A 235 2.31 11.79 -30.37
N LYS A 236 1.00 11.67 -30.68
CA LYS A 236 0.36 11.35 -31.98
C LYS A 236 0.99 10.16 -32.72
N ALA A 237 0.18 9.35 -33.38
CA ALA A 237 0.69 8.33 -34.30
C ALA A 237 1.20 8.98 -35.60
N LYS A 238 2.11 8.30 -36.29
CA LYS A 238 2.56 8.62 -37.65
C LYS A 238 1.46 8.39 -38.68
#